data_AF-A0A1F6RK13-F1
#
_entry.id   AF-A0A1F6RK13-F1
#
_cell.length_a   1.000
_cell.length_b   1.000
_cell.length_c   1.000
_cell.angle_alpha   90.00
_cell.angle_beta   90.00
_cell.angle_gamma   90.00
#
_symmetry.space_group_name_H-M   'P 1'
#
loop_
_entity.id
_entity.type
_entity.pdbx_description
1 polymer ?
#
loop_
_entity_poly.entity_id
_entity_poly.type
_entity_poly.pdbx_seq_one_letter_code
_entity_poly.pdbx_strand_id
1 'polypeptide(L)'
;MILFPNAKNIFSKKLEKYINNLQKLFDSMSKSTNSNVIIDSSKSTVYSYILSLLDNVDLYFIHLIRDPRGIAYSRQKRLIQPDKERIIYMEQYGPFRSSLMWDVRNLTSEILWRKDNSHYLMLRYEDFINYPKETIKNILKLINEENKNLPFISDTEVNLNTNHSVWGNPSRFKTGVVKLKLDEEWKEKLKPIDKIISTLITLPLLKKYNYLLN
;
A
#
# COMPACT_ATOMS: atom_id res chain seq x y z
N MET A 1 -8.16 -25.61 4.45
CA MET A 1 -7.99 -27.06 4.29
C MET A 1 -8.57 -27.44 2.94
N ILE A 2 -7.75 -27.75 1.93
CA ILE A 2 -8.23 -28.07 0.56
C ILE A 2 -8.54 -29.57 0.54
N LEU A 3 -9.83 -29.91 0.34
CA LEU A 3 -10.43 -31.23 0.57
C LEU A 3 -10.21 -32.29 -0.53
N PHE A 4 -9.34 -32.05 -1.52
CA PHE A 4 -9.12 -33.03 -2.60
C PHE A 4 -7.63 -33.14 -3.00
N PRO A 5 -7.03 -34.34 -3.00
CA PRO A 5 -5.60 -34.56 -3.30
C PRO A 5 -5.18 -34.01 -4.68
N ASN A 6 -6.05 -34.16 -5.68
CA ASN A 6 -5.81 -33.65 -7.03
C ASN A 6 -5.86 -32.12 -7.09
N ALA A 7 -6.67 -31.47 -6.23
CA ALA A 7 -6.72 -30.02 -6.15
C ALA A 7 -5.41 -29.44 -5.60
N LYS A 8 -4.73 -30.15 -4.68
CA LYS A 8 -3.40 -29.74 -4.17
C LYS A 8 -2.34 -29.75 -5.28
N ASN A 9 -2.29 -30.81 -6.09
CA ASN A 9 -1.33 -30.94 -7.19
C ASN A 9 -1.61 -29.98 -8.35
N ILE A 10 -2.88 -29.73 -8.68
CA ILE A 10 -3.24 -28.72 -9.69
C ILE A 10 -2.90 -27.32 -9.20
N PHE A 11 -3.18 -27.03 -7.92
CA PHE A 11 -2.85 -25.75 -7.31
C PHE A 11 -1.35 -25.50 -7.27
N SER A 12 -0.54 -26.50 -6.90
CA SER A 12 0.92 -26.37 -6.89
C SER A 12 1.48 -26.08 -8.28
N LYS A 13 1.06 -26.85 -9.31
CA LYS A 13 1.47 -26.61 -10.71
C LYS A 13 1.09 -25.22 -11.21
N LYS A 14 -0.11 -24.74 -10.86
CA LYS A 14 -0.56 -23.39 -11.23
C LYS A 14 0.26 -22.32 -10.51
N LEU A 15 0.61 -22.53 -9.24
CA LEU A 15 1.45 -21.63 -8.47
C LEU A 15 2.88 -21.57 -9.01
N GLU A 16 3.49 -22.72 -9.31
CA GLU A 16 4.82 -22.79 -9.95
C GLU A 16 4.82 -22.05 -11.29
N LYS A 17 3.83 -22.29 -12.14
CA LYS A 17 3.68 -21.56 -13.41
C LYS A 17 3.53 -20.06 -13.18
N TYR A 18 2.78 -19.65 -12.15
CA TYR A 18 2.59 -18.25 -11.80
C TYR A 18 3.88 -17.59 -11.33
N ILE A 19 4.63 -18.23 -10.43
CA ILE A 19 5.95 -17.79 -9.96
C ILE A 19 6.92 -17.65 -11.13
N ASN A 20 7.04 -18.68 -11.98
CA ASN A 20 7.92 -18.64 -13.16
C ASN A 20 7.58 -17.50 -14.12
N ASN A 21 6.29 -17.19 -14.28
CA ASN A 21 5.85 -16.07 -15.11
C ASN A 21 6.16 -14.71 -14.45
N LEU A 22 6.01 -14.61 -13.13
CA LEU A 22 6.38 -13.40 -12.40
C LEU A 22 7.90 -13.16 -12.45
N GLN A 23 8.73 -14.20 -12.28
CA GLN A 23 10.19 -14.07 -12.42
C GLN A 23 10.55 -13.47 -13.78
N LYS A 24 10.02 -14.03 -14.88
CA LYS A 24 10.22 -13.51 -16.24
C LYS A 24 9.73 -12.08 -16.42
N LEU A 25 8.61 -11.72 -15.79
CA LEU A 25 8.05 -10.38 -15.84
C LEU A 25 8.97 -9.37 -15.14
N PHE A 26 9.39 -9.65 -13.91
CA PHE A 26 10.29 -8.77 -13.15
C PHE A 26 11.67 -8.64 -13.83
N ASP A 27 12.22 -9.74 -14.37
CA ASP A 27 13.43 -9.69 -15.20
C ASP A 27 13.25 -8.78 -16.43
N SER A 28 12.13 -8.91 -17.13
CA SER A 28 11.84 -8.11 -18.33
C SER A 28 11.65 -6.64 -17.98
N MET A 29 11.01 -6.33 -16.85
CA MET A 29 10.86 -4.95 -16.36
C MET A 29 12.23 -4.34 -16.03
N SER A 30 13.07 -5.06 -15.27
CA SER A 30 14.42 -4.56 -14.93
C SER A 30 15.27 -4.33 -16.18
N LYS A 31 15.31 -5.29 -17.12
CA LYS A 31 16.07 -5.17 -18.38
C LYS A 31 15.58 -4.05 -19.29
N SER A 32 14.27 -3.88 -19.43
CA SER A 32 13.69 -2.86 -20.33
C SER A 32 13.79 -1.45 -19.78
N THR A 33 13.81 -1.29 -18.45
CA THR A 33 13.91 0.01 -17.78
C THR A 33 15.34 0.34 -17.32
N ASN A 34 16.27 -0.61 -17.43
CA ASN A 34 17.61 -0.53 -16.86
C ASN A 34 17.60 -0.09 -15.37
N SER A 35 16.62 -0.60 -14.61
CA SER A 35 16.38 -0.22 -13.22
C SER A 35 16.67 -1.38 -12.27
N ASN A 36 17.36 -1.07 -11.17
CA ASN A 36 17.67 -2.02 -10.10
C ASN A 36 16.55 -2.12 -9.06
N VAL A 37 15.67 -1.12 -9.00
CA VAL A 37 14.56 -1.05 -8.04
C VAL A 37 13.25 -0.97 -8.82
N ILE A 38 12.33 -1.88 -8.49
CA ILE A 38 10.97 -1.90 -9.03
C ILE A 38 10.01 -1.63 -7.87
N ILE A 39 9.17 -0.60 -8.01
CA ILE A 39 8.18 -0.24 -6.99
C ILE A 39 6.81 -0.82 -7.38
N ASP A 40 6.36 -1.84 -6.65
CA ASP A 40 5.00 -2.36 -6.75
C ASP A 40 4.10 -1.73 -5.66
N SER A 41 2.94 -1.19 -6.06
CA SER A 41 2.00 -0.52 -5.15
C SER A 41 0.73 -1.35 -4.85
N SER A 42 0.80 -2.66 -5.09
CA SER A 42 -0.24 -3.63 -4.81
C SER A 42 -0.55 -3.70 -3.32
N LYS A 43 -1.84 -3.84 -2.98
CA LYS A 43 -2.33 -3.90 -1.59
C LYS A 43 -2.63 -5.33 -1.11
N SER A 44 -2.12 -6.34 -1.81
CA SER A 44 -2.38 -7.74 -1.53
C SER A 44 -1.21 -8.37 -0.77
N THR A 45 -1.44 -8.73 0.49
CA THR A 45 -0.43 -9.37 1.35
C THR A 45 -0.09 -10.79 0.88
N VAL A 46 -1.06 -11.48 0.27
CA VAL A 46 -0.82 -12.79 -0.37
C VAL A 46 0.09 -12.64 -1.58
N TYR A 47 -0.11 -11.59 -2.40
CA TYR A 47 0.75 -11.34 -3.56
C TYR A 47 2.18 -11.01 -3.14
N SER A 48 2.37 -10.18 -2.10
CA SER A 48 3.73 -9.96 -1.57
C SER A 48 4.40 -11.26 -1.12
N TYR A 49 3.64 -12.19 -0.53
CA TYR A 49 4.22 -13.48 -0.11
C TYR A 49 4.62 -14.33 -1.32
N ILE A 50 3.88 -14.24 -2.42
CA ILE A 50 4.28 -14.88 -3.68
C ILE A 50 5.55 -14.21 -4.22
N LEU A 51 5.66 -12.88 -4.14
CA LEU A 51 6.86 -12.15 -4.59
C LEU A 51 8.13 -12.55 -3.81
N SER A 52 8.04 -12.88 -2.52
CA SER A 52 9.21 -13.38 -1.78
C SER A 52 9.65 -14.79 -2.17
N LEU A 53 8.89 -15.51 -3.01
CA LEU A 53 9.28 -16.82 -3.53
C LEU A 53 10.04 -16.70 -4.86
N LEU A 54 10.26 -15.50 -5.37
CA LEU A 54 11.00 -15.29 -6.62
C LEU A 54 12.49 -15.23 -6.32
N ASP A 55 13.27 -16.13 -6.92
CA ASP A 55 14.73 -16.17 -6.72
C ASP A 55 15.48 -14.93 -7.22
N ASN A 56 14.88 -14.18 -8.15
CA ASN A 56 15.46 -12.99 -8.78
C ASN A 56 14.96 -11.67 -8.18
N VAL A 57 14.24 -11.72 -7.05
CA VAL A 57 13.69 -10.52 -6.39
C VAL A 57 14.12 -10.49 -4.93
N ASP A 58 14.90 -9.47 -4.58
CA ASP A 58 15.13 -9.08 -3.20
C ASP A 58 13.98 -8.17 -2.73
N LEU A 59 13.04 -8.73 -1.97
CA LEU A 59 11.76 -8.06 -1.67
C LEU A 59 11.84 -7.23 -0.39
N TYR A 60 11.68 -5.92 -0.52
CA TYR A 60 11.46 -5.00 0.59
C TYR A 60 9.96 -4.66 0.74
N PHE A 61 9.41 -4.87 1.93
CA PHE A 61 8.00 -4.63 2.24
C PHE A 61 7.80 -3.34 3.05
N ILE A 62 7.26 -2.31 2.39
CA ILE A 62 6.84 -1.05 3.03
C ILE A 62 5.39 -1.16 3.49
N HIS A 63 5.20 -1.29 4.81
CA HIS A 63 3.89 -1.39 5.45
C HIS A 63 3.36 0.01 5.79
N LEU A 64 2.72 0.67 4.81
CA LEU A 64 2.10 1.97 5.00
C LEU A 64 0.70 1.83 5.63
N ILE A 65 0.56 2.30 6.86
CA ILE A 65 -0.68 2.27 7.66
C ILE A 65 -1.26 3.68 7.72
N ARG A 66 -2.58 3.80 7.58
CA ARG A 66 -3.32 5.05 7.80
C ARG A 66 -4.44 4.81 8.81
N ASP A 67 -4.85 5.86 9.52
CA ASP A 67 -5.99 5.81 10.43
C ASP A 67 -7.22 5.13 9.79
N PRO A 68 -7.77 4.06 10.40
CA PRO A 68 -8.90 3.32 9.85
C PRO A 68 -10.16 4.16 9.67
N ARG A 69 -10.34 5.22 10.47
CA ARG A 69 -11.48 6.15 10.36
C ARG A 69 -11.36 6.99 9.09
N GLY A 70 -10.15 7.44 8.78
CA GLY A 70 -9.84 8.10 7.51
C GLY A 70 -10.02 7.18 6.31
N ILE A 71 -9.68 5.90 6.44
CA ILE A 71 -9.91 4.90 5.39
C ILE A 71 -11.40 4.64 5.18
N ALA A 72 -12.17 4.42 6.25
CA ALA A 72 -13.61 4.21 6.20
C ALA A 72 -14.30 5.38 5.49
N TYR A 73 -13.94 6.62 5.84
CA TYR A 73 -14.43 7.82 5.16
C TYR A 73 -14.03 7.85 3.68
N SER A 74 -12.76 7.58 3.36
CA SER A 74 -12.28 7.62 1.96
C SER A 74 -12.98 6.60 1.07
N ARG A 75 -13.38 5.45 1.62
CA ARG A 75 -14.09 4.36 0.92
C ARG A 75 -15.57 4.65 0.70
N GLN A 76 -16.13 5.66 1.37
CA GLN A 76 -17.46 6.18 1.08
C GLN A 76 -17.45 7.21 -0.06
N LYS A 77 -16.29 7.83 -0.36
CA LYS A 77 -16.17 8.81 -1.43
C LYS A 77 -16.37 8.16 -2.80
N ARG A 78 -17.18 8.80 -3.64
CA ARG A 78 -17.33 8.47 -5.06
C ARG A 78 -16.19 9.08 -5.86
N LEU A 79 -15.10 8.33 -6.03
CA LEU A 79 -14.01 8.72 -6.93
C LEU A 79 -14.25 8.13 -8.31
N ILE A 80 -14.15 8.99 -9.33
CA ILE A 80 -14.23 8.62 -10.74
C ILE A 80 -12.84 8.16 -11.19
N GLN A 81 -12.83 7.10 -11.97
CA GLN A 81 -11.65 6.63 -12.64
C GLN A 81 -11.28 7.49 -13.85
N PRO A 82 -10.05 8.04 -13.92
CA PRO A 82 -9.68 8.95 -14.99
C PRO A 82 -9.53 8.30 -16.38
N ASP A 83 -9.42 6.97 -16.46
CA ASP A 83 -9.04 6.27 -17.71
C ASP A 83 -10.10 5.25 -18.17
N LYS A 84 -11.38 5.62 -18.09
CA LYS A 84 -12.45 4.81 -18.66
C LYS A 84 -13.41 5.68 -19.46
N GLU A 85 -13.69 5.25 -20.68
CA GLU A 85 -14.76 5.78 -21.55
C GLU A 85 -16.14 5.79 -20.85
N ARG A 86 -16.26 5.08 -19.72
CA ARG A 86 -17.43 5.08 -18.83
C ARG A 86 -17.02 5.50 -17.43
N ILE A 87 -17.86 6.31 -16.78
CA ILE A 87 -17.70 6.67 -15.36
C ILE A 87 -17.78 5.39 -14.51
N ILE A 88 -16.63 4.92 -14.01
CA ILE A 88 -16.58 3.84 -13.03
C ILE A 88 -16.23 4.42 -11.68
N TYR A 89 -17.14 4.22 -10.73
CA TYR A 89 -16.92 4.56 -9.33
C TYR A 89 -16.03 3.50 -8.69
N MET A 90 -15.07 3.94 -7.88
CA MET A 90 -14.35 3.02 -7.00
C MET A 90 -15.32 2.27 -6.08
N GLU A 91 -15.03 0.99 -5.81
CA GLU A 91 -15.86 0.14 -4.95
C GLU A 91 -16.00 0.76 -3.55
N GLN A 92 -17.26 0.95 -3.14
CA GLN A 92 -17.61 1.53 -1.85
C GLN A 92 -17.80 0.42 -0.81
N TYR A 93 -17.23 0.64 0.36
CA TYR A 93 -17.42 -0.23 1.52
C TYR A 93 -17.99 0.58 2.67
N GLY A 94 -18.99 0.02 3.36
CA GLY A 94 -19.44 0.56 4.64
C GLY A 94 -18.33 0.56 5.69
N PRO A 95 -18.49 1.33 6.79
CA PRO A 95 -17.47 1.47 7.83
C PRO A 95 -17.10 0.12 8.46
N PHE A 96 -18.07 -0.78 8.67
CA PHE A 96 -17.83 -2.12 9.22
C PHE A 96 -16.86 -2.93 8.33
N ARG A 97 -17.21 -3.12 7.06
CA ARG A 97 -16.39 -3.91 6.11
C ARG A 97 -15.03 -3.26 5.87
N SER A 98 -14.97 -1.94 5.77
CA SER A 98 -13.70 -1.20 5.64
C SER A 98 -12.77 -1.44 6.82
N SER A 99 -13.31 -1.39 8.03
CA SER A 99 -12.56 -1.53 9.28
C SER A 99 -12.08 -2.97 9.48
N LEU A 100 -12.94 -3.96 9.24
CA LEU A 100 -12.54 -5.37 9.30
C LEU A 100 -11.44 -5.70 8.27
N MET A 101 -11.58 -5.20 7.04
CA MET A 101 -10.55 -5.38 6.01
C MET A 101 -9.25 -4.67 6.35
N TRP A 102 -9.32 -3.54 7.06
CA TRP A 102 -8.14 -2.86 7.57
C TRP A 102 -7.42 -3.74 8.60
N ASP A 103 -8.13 -4.30 9.59
CA ASP A 103 -7.51 -5.19 10.58
C ASP A 103 -6.87 -6.41 9.93
N VAL A 104 -7.61 -7.11 9.07
CA VAL A 104 -7.11 -8.30 8.37
C VAL A 104 -5.85 -7.99 7.57
N ARG A 105 -5.81 -6.88 6.84
CA ARG A 105 -4.64 -6.51 6.04
C ARG A 105 -3.44 -6.17 6.90
N ASN A 106 -3.60 -5.33 7.91
CA ASN A 106 -2.46 -4.93 8.76
C ASN A 106 -1.96 -6.10 9.62
N LEU A 107 -2.84 -6.97 10.12
CA LEU A 107 -2.45 -8.19 10.83
C LEU A 107 -1.70 -9.16 9.93
N THR A 108 -2.20 -9.41 8.72
CA THR A 108 -1.52 -10.32 7.78
C THR A 108 -0.17 -9.76 7.33
N SER A 109 -0.06 -8.45 7.09
CA SER A 109 1.23 -7.78 6.83
C SER A 109 2.22 -7.99 7.98
N GLU A 110 1.80 -7.82 9.22
CA GLU A 110 2.69 -8.05 10.36
C GLU A 110 3.09 -9.51 10.54
N ILE A 111 2.15 -10.45 10.40
CA ILE A 111 2.43 -11.87 10.55
C ILE A 111 3.47 -12.34 9.53
N LEU A 112 3.37 -11.85 8.29
CA LEU A 112 4.25 -12.26 7.20
C LEU A 112 5.61 -11.58 7.27
N TRP A 113 5.66 -10.27 7.54
CA TRP A 113 6.87 -9.47 7.25
C TRP A 113 7.59 -8.93 8.48
N ARG A 114 6.91 -8.75 9.61
CA ARG A 114 7.50 -8.02 10.76
C ARG A 114 8.72 -8.70 11.36
N LYS A 115 8.91 -10.00 11.16
CA LYS A 115 10.06 -10.73 11.68
C LYS A 115 11.37 -10.39 10.96
N ASP A 116 11.30 -9.92 9.71
CA ASP A 116 12.45 -9.55 8.90
C ASP A 116 12.65 -8.04 8.91
N ASN A 117 13.27 -7.52 9.97
CA ASN A 117 13.51 -6.08 10.11
C ASN A 117 14.45 -5.50 9.04
N SER A 118 15.24 -6.32 8.35
CA SER A 118 16.12 -5.87 7.25
C SER A 118 15.34 -5.52 5.99
N HIS A 119 14.21 -6.20 5.74
CA HIS A 119 13.39 -6.00 4.54
C HIS A 119 12.00 -5.44 4.86
N TYR A 120 11.74 -5.00 6.10
CA TYR A 120 10.43 -4.52 6.53
C TYR A 120 10.53 -3.14 7.17
N LEU A 121 9.68 -2.22 6.70
CA LEU A 121 9.51 -0.91 7.32
C LEU A 121 8.03 -0.56 7.43
N MET A 122 7.56 -0.36 8.67
CA MET A 122 6.22 0.13 8.95
C MET A 122 6.25 1.65 9.05
N LEU A 123 5.32 2.31 8.35
CA LEU A 123 5.19 3.75 8.32
C LEU A 123 3.73 4.13 8.56
N ARG A 124 3.51 5.18 9.34
CA ARG A 124 2.20 5.82 9.41
C ARG A 124 2.09 6.88 8.32
N TYR A 125 0.96 6.91 7.63
CA TYR A 125 0.64 7.92 6.64
C TYR A 125 0.74 9.33 7.21
N GLU A 126 0.28 9.52 8.45
CA GLU A 126 0.29 10.82 9.10
C GLU A 126 1.72 11.30 9.37
N ASP A 127 2.58 10.40 9.85
CA ASP A 127 4.00 10.70 10.07
C ASP A 127 4.73 10.93 8.75
N PHE A 128 4.41 10.13 7.72
CA PHE A 128 4.96 10.32 6.37
C PHE A 128 4.63 11.70 5.83
N ILE A 129 3.39 12.17 5.94
CA ILE A 129 3.01 13.48 5.43
C ILE A 129 3.58 14.63 6.26
N ASN A 130 3.77 14.45 7.57
CA ASN A 130 4.40 15.44 8.44
C ASN A 130 5.92 15.54 8.22
N TYR A 131 6.59 14.42 7.91
CA TYR A 131 8.04 14.33 7.72
C TYR A 131 8.40 13.57 6.43
N PRO A 132 8.00 14.06 5.25
CA PRO A 132 8.08 13.27 4.02
C PRO A 132 9.51 13.03 3.58
N LYS A 133 10.38 14.04 3.65
CA LYS A 133 11.78 13.92 3.25
C LYS A 133 12.54 12.90 4.10
N GLU A 134 12.39 12.95 5.41
CA GLU A 134 13.03 12.01 6.33
C GLU A 134 12.47 10.59 6.17
N THR A 135 11.16 10.45 5.96
CA THR A 135 10.55 9.14 5.68
C THR A 135 11.10 8.52 4.39
N ILE A 136 11.21 9.30 3.31
CA ILE A 136 11.78 8.79 2.06
C ILE A 136 13.26 8.43 2.22
N LYS A 137 14.06 9.23 2.95
CA LYS A 137 15.46 8.88 3.26
C LYS A 137 15.56 7.55 4.01
N ASN A 138 14.68 7.30 4.98
CA ASN A 138 14.65 6.04 5.71
C ASN A 138 14.31 4.84 4.80
N ILE A 139 13.41 5.02 3.83
CA ILE A 139 13.13 4.01 2.81
C ILE A 139 14.36 3.77 1.93
N LEU A 140 15.01 4.83 1.45
CA LEU A 140 16.21 4.71 0.62
C LEU A 140 17.36 4.02 1.36
N LYS A 141 17.52 4.32 2.65
CA LYS A 141 18.48 3.63 3.52
C LYS A 141 18.17 2.14 3.65
N LEU A 142 16.90 1.79 3.85
CA LEU A 142 16.47 0.39 3.95
C LEU A 142 16.87 -0.41 2.70
N ILE A 143 16.70 0.18 1.51
CA ILE A 143 16.97 -0.48 0.22
C ILE A 143 18.38 -0.22 -0.32
N ASN A 144 19.27 0.39 0.46
CA ASN A 144 20.65 0.75 0.07
C ASN A 144 20.77 1.68 -1.16
N GLU A 145 19.84 2.64 -1.33
CA GLU A 145 19.79 3.60 -2.45
C GLU A 145 19.88 5.06 -1.98
N GLU A 146 20.75 5.34 -1.00
CA GLU A 146 20.85 6.65 -0.31
C GLU A 146 21.33 7.80 -1.21
N ASN A 147 22.09 7.50 -2.26
CA ASN A 147 22.75 8.49 -3.13
C ASN A 147 21.82 9.10 -4.21
N LYS A 148 20.50 9.05 -4.02
CA LYS A 148 19.52 9.57 -5.00
C LYS A 148 19.11 11.00 -4.67
N ASN A 149 19.07 11.84 -5.71
CA ASN A 149 18.48 13.16 -5.60
C ASN A 149 16.96 13.04 -5.45
N LEU A 150 16.44 13.52 -4.32
CA LEU A 150 15.01 13.52 -4.07
C LEU A 150 14.34 14.76 -4.67
N PRO A 151 13.19 14.63 -5.35
CA PRO A 151 12.53 15.74 -6.05
C PRO A 151 11.75 16.68 -5.11
N PHE A 152 12.22 16.88 -3.87
CA PHE A 152 11.61 17.83 -2.93
C PHE A 152 11.99 19.26 -3.31
N ILE A 153 10.99 20.11 -3.47
CA ILE A 153 11.15 21.57 -3.66
C ILE A 153 11.17 22.27 -2.30
N SER A 154 10.35 21.79 -1.36
CA SER A 154 10.27 22.26 0.02
C SER A 154 9.96 21.07 0.94
N ASP A 155 9.79 21.31 2.23
CA ASP A 155 9.48 20.25 3.20
C ASP A 155 8.15 19.54 2.93
N THR A 156 7.23 20.18 2.20
CA THR A 156 5.90 19.63 1.90
C THR A 156 5.56 19.65 0.41
N GLU A 157 6.50 19.96 -0.47
CA GLU A 157 6.26 20.00 -1.92
C GLU A 157 7.26 19.15 -2.68
N VAL A 158 6.74 18.39 -3.64
CA VAL A 158 7.49 17.47 -4.46
C VAL A 158 7.18 17.72 -5.93
N ASN A 159 8.20 17.72 -6.78
CA ASN A 159 8.03 17.79 -8.23
C ASN A 159 7.88 16.36 -8.79
N LEU A 160 6.65 15.94 -9.11
CA LEU A 160 6.38 14.60 -9.62
C LEU A 160 6.47 14.55 -11.13
N ASN A 161 7.29 13.62 -11.64
CA ASN A 161 7.29 13.25 -13.04
C ASN A 161 6.14 12.29 -13.36
N THR A 162 5.91 12.06 -14.66
CA THR A 162 5.01 11.01 -15.13
C THR A 162 5.44 9.67 -14.54
N ASN A 163 4.46 8.88 -14.07
CA ASN A 163 4.71 7.56 -13.50
C ASN A 163 4.00 6.47 -14.32
N HIS A 164 4.36 5.21 -14.06
CA HIS A 164 3.83 4.04 -14.78
C HIS A 164 2.57 3.45 -14.12
N SER A 165 1.93 4.17 -13.18
CA SER A 165 0.68 3.67 -12.58
C SER A 165 -0.46 3.75 -13.59
N VAL A 166 -1.21 2.67 -13.75
CA VAL A 166 -2.36 2.58 -14.67
C VAL A 166 -3.71 2.62 -13.95
N TRP A 167 -3.71 2.58 -12.61
CA TRP A 167 -4.92 2.47 -11.81
C TRP A 167 -4.73 3.03 -10.41
N GLY A 168 -5.78 3.55 -9.80
CA GLY A 168 -5.81 3.88 -8.38
C GLY A 168 -6.51 5.19 -8.08
N ASN A 169 -6.15 5.80 -6.95
CA ASN A 169 -6.67 7.12 -6.59
C ASN A 169 -6.26 8.15 -7.66
N PRO A 170 -7.20 8.97 -8.19
CA PRO A 170 -6.89 10.01 -9.18
C PRO A 170 -5.73 10.92 -8.81
N SER A 171 -5.49 11.16 -7.51
CA SER A 171 -4.37 11.96 -7.03
C SER A 171 -3.00 11.43 -7.45
N ARG A 172 -2.88 10.13 -7.76
CA ARG A 172 -1.62 9.49 -8.15
C ARG A 172 -1.18 9.79 -9.59
N PHE A 173 -2.07 10.35 -10.40
CA PHE A 173 -1.76 10.74 -11.78
C PHE A 173 -1.37 12.22 -11.90
N LYS A 174 -1.33 12.95 -10.77
CA LYS A 174 -0.83 14.32 -10.75
C LYS A 174 0.66 14.36 -11.06
N THR A 175 1.05 15.27 -11.93
CA THR A 175 2.43 15.59 -12.29
C THR A 175 2.73 17.06 -12.00
N GLY A 176 4.01 17.43 -11.98
CA GLY A 176 4.49 18.75 -11.61
C GLY A 176 4.57 18.95 -10.09
N VAL A 177 4.50 20.20 -9.65
CA VAL A 177 4.59 20.55 -8.22
C VAL A 177 3.33 20.11 -7.48
N VAL A 178 3.49 19.16 -6.57
CA VAL A 178 2.42 18.62 -5.72
C VAL A 178 2.71 18.95 -4.28
N LYS A 179 1.75 19.62 -3.64
CA LYS A 179 1.76 19.85 -2.20
C LYS A 179 1.24 18.62 -1.45
N LEU A 180 2.07 18.09 -0.57
CA LEU A 180 1.75 17.03 0.38
C LEU A 180 0.95 17.64 1.54
N LYS A 181 -0.23 17.11 1.79
CA LYS A 181 -1.14 17.57 2.85
C LYS A 181 -1.85 16.39 3.47
N LEU A 182 -2.05 16.45 4.79
CA LEU A 182 -2.86 15.47 5.50
C LEU A 182 -4.31 15.55 5.01
N ASP A 183 -4.86 14.39 4.67
CA ASP A 183 -6.28 14.23 4.42
C ASP A 183 -7.00 13.93 5.75
N GLU A 184 -7.38 15.01 6.43
CA GLU A 184 -8.08 14.99 7.72
C GLU A 184 -9.59 15.29 7.61
N GLU A 185 -10.13 15.35 6.39
CA GLU A 185 -11.54 15.69 6.15
C GLU A 185 -12.52 14.76 6.90
N TRP A 186 -12.09 13.52 7.17
CA TRP A 186 -12.84 12.55 7.95
C TRP A 186 -13.10 12.99 9.40
N LYS A 187 -12.25 13.84 10.00
CA LYS A 187 -12.45 14.31 11.37
C LYS A 187 -13.72 15.15 11.50
N GLU A 188 -14.06 15.88 10.45
CA GLU A 188 -15.24 16.77 10.40
C GLU A 188 -16.44 16.11 9.73
N LYS A 189 -16.21 15.29 8.69
CA LYS A 189 -17.28 14.80 7.81
C LYS A 189 -17.68 13.35 8.02
N LEU A 190 -16.93 12.56 8.80
CA LEU A 190 -17.33 11.19 9.10
C LEU A 190 -18.51 11.20 10.08
N LYS A 191 -19.57 10.46 9.77
CA LYS A 191 -20.72 10.34 10.66
C LYS A 191 -20.26 9.80 12.03
N PRO A 192 -20.77 10.33 13.16
CA PRO A 192 -20.36 9.87 14.50
C PRO A 192 -20.49 8.36 14.68
N ILE A 193 -21.57 7.75 14.17
CA ILE A 193 -21.78 6.30 14.24
C ILE A 193 -20.72 5.51 13.46
N ASP A 194 -20.34 6.00 12.28
CA ASP A 194 -19.30 5.36 11.46
C ASP A 194 -17.93 5.47 12.15
N LYS A 195 -17.64 6.62 12.78
CA LYS A 195 -16.44 6.82 13.60
C LYS A 195 -16.39 5.82 14.76
N ILE A 196 -17.50 5.63 15.49
CA ILE A 196 -17.58 4.67 16.60
C ILE A 196 -17.38 3.24 16.08
N ILE A 197 -18.09 2.83 15.03
CA ILE A 197 -17.96 1.49 14.44
C ILE A 197 -16.51 1.22 14.03
N SER A 198 -15.89 2.15 13.30
CA SER A 198 -14.50 2.00 12.87
C SER A 198 -13.54 1.92 14.06
N THR A 199 -13.75 2.75 15.09
CA THR A 199 -12.90 2.75 16.28
C THR A 199 -13.01 1.44 17.06
N LEU A 200 -14.22 0.94 17.29
CA LEU A 200 -14.44 -0.28 18.07
C LEU A 200 -13.89 -1.53 17.39
N ILE A 201 -14.10 -1.67 16.07
CA ILE A 201 -13.59 -2.82 15.31
C ILE A 201 -12.07 -2.85 15.34
N THR A 202 -11.44 -1.69 15.11
CA THR A 202 -9.98 -1.59 14.95
C THR A 202 -9.23 -1.29 16.24
N LEU A 203 -9.92 -1.22 17.39
CA LEU A 203 -9.38 -0.75 18.67
C LEU A 203 -8.04 -1.40 19.07
N PRO A 204 -7.85 -2.73 18.96
CA PRO A 204 -6.59 -3.35 19.36
C PRO A 204 -5.40 -2.85 18.53
N LEU A 205 -5.60 -2.69 17.21
CA LEU A 205 -4.56 -2.26 16.29
C LEU A 205 -4.39 -0.73 16.28
N LEU A 206 -5.44 0.05 16.54
CA LEU A 206 -5.33 1.49 16.79
C LEU A 206 -4.34 1.75 17.94
N LYS A 207 -4.53 1.04 19.07
CA LYS A 207 -3.64 1.13 20.22
C LYS A 207 -2.21 0.69 19.86
N LYS A 208 -2.06 -0.41 19.14
CA LYS A 208 -0.76 -0.93 18.70
C LYS A 208 0.02 0.03 17.81
N TYR A 209 -0.66 0.74 16.91
CA TYR A 209 -0.05 1.70 15.98
C TYR A 209 -0.06 3.14 16.51
N ASN A 210 -0.35 3.35 17.80
CA ASN A 210 -0.37 4.66 18.45
C ASN A 210 -1.32 5.68 17.79
N TYR A 211 -2.47 5.21 17.29
CA TYR A 211 -3.55 6.11 16.90
C TYR A 211 -4.38 6.48 18.13
N LEU A 212 -4.63 7.78 18.29
CA LEU A 212 -5.43 8.32 19.39
C LEU A 212 -6.92 7.98 19.20
N LEU A 213 -7.64 7.73 20.30
CA LEU A 213 -9.06 7.32 20.29
C LEU A 213 -10.06 8.49 20.22
N ASN A 214 -9.56 9.72 20.13
CA ASN A 214 -10.33 10.96 20.11
C ASN A 214 -11.13 11.17 18.82
#